data_AF-A0A1H9MRR8-F1
#
_entry.id   AF-A0A1H9MRR8-F1
#
_cell.length_a   1.000
_cell.length_b   1.000
_cell.length_c   1.000
_cell.angle_alpha   90.00
_cell.angle_beta   90.00
_cell.angle_gamma   90.00
#
_symmetry.space_group_name_H-M   'P 1'
#
loop_
_entity.id
_entity.type
_entity.pdbx_description
1 polymer ?
#
loop_
_entity_poly.entity_id
_entity_poly.type
_entity_poly.pdbx_seq_one_letter_code
_entity_poly.pdbx_strand_id
1 'polypeptide(L)'
;MKTSRMFLLTTIVLPLLSACATPSQIMADAEVRRLCEKDGGIRVYETVTLPVERFNKYGQILVPAKRLAKPEDKFYYESFQNYFRKGNPDIYQLHTKVYRKTDSKLLGESISYVRRGGDMPGPWHPSSFSCPEEAGLNNLNKQIFIKE
;
A
#
# COMPACT_ATOMS: atom_id res chain seq x y z
N MET A 1 51.82 -33.62 16.26
CA MET A 1 50.41 -33.30 16.60
C MET A 1 49.98 -32.08 15.80
N LYS A 2 49.22 -32.28 14.72
CA LYS A 2 48.71 -31.23 13.81
C LYS A 2 47.21 -31.45 13.60
N THR A 3 46.38 -30.94 14.49
CA THR A 3 44.91 -30.97 14.34
C THR A 3 44.32 -29.78 15.10
N SER A 4 44.57 -28.56 14.64
CA SER A 4 43.86 -27.38 15.15
C SER A 4 43.90 -26.23 14.15
N ARG A 5 43.35 -26.43 12.94
CA ARG A 5 43.09 -25.33 11.99
C ARG A 5 41.84 -25.51 11.11
N MET A 6 41.10 -26.62 11.22
CA MET A 6 40.04 -26.96 10.25
C MET A 6 38.61 -26.86 10.78
N PHE A 7 38.38 -26.17 11.90
CA PHE A 7 37.02 -25.97 12.44
C PHE A 7 36.56 -24.51 12.53
N LEU A 8 37.39 -23.55 12.10
CA LEU A 8 37.06 -22.12 12.23
C LEU A 8 36.41 -21.51 10.98
N LEU A 9 36.24 -22.26 9.89
CA LEU A 9 35.74 -21.74 8.61
C LEU A 9 34.28 -22.12 8.29
N THR A 10 33.67 -23.05 9.04
CA THR A 10 32.28 -23.49 8.81
C THR A 10 31.23 -22.68 9.55
N THR A 11 31.60 -21.79 10.47
CA THR A 11 30.66 -21.01 11.30
C THR A 11 30.29 -19.63 10.73
N ILE A 12 30.89 -19.19 9.63
CA ILE A 12 30.67 -17.83 9.09
C ILE A 12 29.66 -17.79 7.92
N VAL A 13 29.25 -18.93 7.35
CA VAL A 13 28.35 -18.95 6.17
C VAL A 13 26.87 -19.03 6.54
N LEU A 14 26.52 -19.49 7.74
CA LEU A 14 25.13 -19.65 8.17
C LEU A 14 24.32 -18.33 8.35
N PRO A 15 24.88 -17.19 8.79
CA PRO A 15 24.10 -15.97 9.00
C PRO A 15 23.83 -15.16 7.72
N LEU A 16 24.35 -15.56 6.55
CA LEU A 16 24.10 -14.86 5.28
C LEU A 16 22.79 -15.30 4.60
N LEU A 17 22.12 -16.34 5.08
CA LEU A 17 20.85 -16.85 4.52
C LEU A 17 19.59 -16.27 5.16
N SER A 18 19.71 -15.51 6.26
CA SER A 18 18.56 -14.94 6.98
C SER A 18 18.08 -13.59 6.43
N ALA A 19 18.76 -13.01 5.44
CA ALA A 19 18.38 -11.73 4.82
C ALA A 19 17.54 -11.89 3.53
N CYS A 20 17.28 -13.13 3.08
CA CYS A 20 16.49 -13.38 1.89
C CYS A 20 14.99 -13.53 2.23
N ALA A 21 14.11 -12.95 1.40
CA ALA A 21 12.68 -13.17 1.50
C ALA A 21 12.35 -14.67 1.53
N THR A 22 11.42 -15.09 2.39
CA THR A 22 11.00 -16.49 2.47
C THR A 22 10.31 -16.92 1.16
N PRO A 23 10.29 -18.22 0.84
CA PRO A 23 9.54 -18.72 -0.31
C PRO A 23 8.06 -18.29 -0.29
N SER A 24 7.47 -18.22 0.91
CA SER A 24 6.09 -17.78 1.11
C SER A 24 5.89 -16.31 0.74
N GLN A 25 6.85 -15.44 1.10
CA GLN A 25 6.86 -14.03 0.69
C GLN A 25 7.01 -13.89 -0.80
N ILE A 26 7.96 -14.58 -1.43
CA ILE A 26 8.21 -14.50 -2.87
C ILE A 26 6.96 -14.86 -3.68
N MET A 27 6.28 -15.96 -3.31
CA MET A 27 5.03 -16.37 -3.97
C MET A 27 3.90 -15.36 -3.76
N ALA A 28 3.77 -14.82 -2.55
CA ALA A 28 2.74 -13.83 -2.25
C ALA A 28 3.01 -12.48 -2.93
N ASP A 29 4.27 -12.05 -3.04
CA ASP A 29 4.66 -10.86 -3.79
C ASP A 29 4.37 -11.01 -5.28
N ALA A 30 4.65 -12.19 -5.86
CA ALA A 30 4.30 -12.49 -7.24
C ALA A 30 2.77 -12.43 -7.47
N GLU A 31 1.98 -12.96 -6.53
CA GLU A 31 0.52 -12.87 -6.61
C GLU A 31 0.03 -11.42 -6.47
N VAL A 32 0.61 -10.63 -5.56
CA VAL A 32 0.32 -9.20 -5.47
C VAL A 32 0.61 -8.50 -6.79
N ARG A 33 1.78 -8.71 -7.41
CA ARG A 33 2.12 -8.12 -8.72
C ARG A 33 1.09 -8.49 -9.78
N ARG A 34 0.75 -9.77 -9.88
CA ARG A 34 -0.26 -10.27 -10.83
C ARG A 34 -1.63 -9.60 -10.63
N LEU A 35 -2.04 -9.38 -9.39
CA LEU A 35 -3.29 -8.68 -9.06
C LEU A 35 -3.18 -7.19 -9.41
N CYS A 36 -2.06 -6.53 -9.08
CA CYS A 36 -1.82 -5.13 -9.44
C CYS A 36 -1.86 -4.89 -10.95
N GLU A 37 -1.28 -5.80 -11.75
CA GLU A 37 -1.31 -5.73 -13.22
C GLU A 37 -2.73 -5.90 -13.79
N LYS A 38 -3.58 -6.66 -13.11
CA LYS A 38 -4.94 -6.95 -13.58
C LYS A 38 -5.86 -5.74 -13.43
N ASP A 39 -5.88 -5.13 -12.25
CA ASP A 39 -6.84 -4.06 -11.93
C ASP A 39 -6.35 -3.06 -10.88
N GLY A 40 -5.09 -3.15 -10.45
CA GLY A 40 -4.47 -2.18 -9.56
C GLY A 40 -4.25 -0.82 -10.24
N GLY A 41 -4.14 0.21 -9.40
CA GLY A 41 -3.89 1.58 -9.84
C GLY A 41 -5.06 2.53 -9.58
N ILE A 42 -4.94 3.74 -10.15
CA ILE A 42 -5.87 4.84 -9.98
C ILE A 42 -6.78 4.96 -11.21
N ARG A 43 -8.06 5.24 -10.97
CA ARG A 43 -9.02 5.68 -11.99
C ARG A 43 -9.61 7.01 -11.55
N VAL A 44 -9.46 8.04 -12.38
CA VAL A 44 -10.10 9.35 -12.18
C VAL A 44 -11.28 9.47 -13.13
N TYR A 45 -12.44 9.81 -12.58
CA TYR A 45 -13.68 10.02 -13.33
C TYR A 45 -13.97 11.51 -13.53
N GLU A 46 -13.57 12.34 -12.58
CA GLU A 46 -13.71 13.80 -12.65
C GLU A 46 -12.55 14.48 -11.91
N THR A 47 -11.95 15.46 -12.57
CA THR A 47 -10.98 16.37 -11.95
C THR A 47 -11.70 17.58 -11.37
N VAL A 48 -11.21 18.10 -10.25
CA VAL A 48 -11.76 19.26 -9.57
C VAL A 48 -10.67 20.32 -9.44
N THR A 49 -10.92 21.49 -10.03
CA THR A 49 -10.06 22.66 -9.88
C THR A 49 -10.33 23.34 -8.54
N LEU A 50 -9.27 23.65 -7.79
CA LEU A 50 -9.35 24.29 -6.48
C LEU A 50 -8.35 25.46 -6.37
N PRO A 51 -8.68 26.48 -5.56
CA PRO A 51 -7.73 27.55 -5.24
C PRO A 51 -6.45 27.01 -4.62
N VAL A 52 -5.32 27.66 -4.93
CA VAL A 52 -3.97 27.20 -4.54
C VAL A 52 -3.82 27.09 -3.02
N GLU A 53 -4.55 27.89 -2.25
CA GLU A 53 -4.54 27.91 -0.78
C GLU A 53 -5.09 26.61 -0.16
N ARG A 54 -5.81 25.80 -0.93
CA ARG A 54 -6.32 24.49 -0.50
C ARG A 54 -5.23 23.42 -0.47
N PHE A 55 -4.11 23.66 -1.14
CA PHE A 55 -3.00 22.72 -1.25
C PHE A 55 -1.94 23.01 -0.20
N ASN A 56 -1.45 21.95 0.46
CA ASN A 56 -0.28 22.05 1.33
C ASN A 56 1.02 22.22 0.51
N LYS A 57 2.15 22.40 1.21
CA LYS A 57 3.48 22.53 0.59
C LYS A 57 3.92 21.34 -0.30
N TYR A 58 3.23 20.21 -0.23
CA TYR A 58 3.48 19.02 -1.06
C TYR A 58 2.50 18.88 -2.23
N GLY A 59 1.64 19.88 -2.46
CA GLY A 59 0.63 19.84 -3.52
C GLY A 59 -0.52 18.88 -3.22
N GLN A 60 -0.84 18.64 -1.95
CA GLN A 60 -1.93 17.75 -1.54
C GLN A 60 -3.02 18.55 -0.84
N ILE A 61 -4.27 18.12 -1.02
CA ILE A 61 -5.39 18.59 -0.19
C ILE A 61 -5.70 17.56 0.91
N LEU A 62 -6.25 18.03 2.03
CA LEU A 62 -6.79 17.15 3.06
C LEU A 62 -8.20 16.73 2.68
N VAL A 63 -8.40 15.42 2.45
CA VAL A 63 -9.72 14.80 2.30
C VAL A 63 -9.95 13.89 3.51
N PRO A 64 -10.93 14.16 4.38
CA PRO A 64 -11.19 13.33 5.54
C PRO A 64 -11.83 11.99 5.16
N ALA A 65 -11.65 10.98 6.00
CA ALA A 65 -12.43 9.76 5.92
C ALA A 65 -13.91 10.10 6.14
N LYS A 66 -14.85 9.42 5.46
CA LYS A 66 -16.30 9.68 5.57
C LYS A 66 -16.80 9.79 7.01
N ARG A 67 -16.34 8.91 7.89
CA ARG A 67 -16.71 8.87 9.32
C ARG A 67 -16.22 10.08 10.14
N LEU A 68 -15.28 10.85 9.60
CA LEU A 68 -14.69 12.04 10.22
C LEU A 68 -15.05 13.33 9.45
N ALA A 69 -15.78 13.23 8.35
CA ALA A 69 -16.13 14.37 7.52
C ALA A 69 -17.14 15.25 8.25
N LYS A 70 -16.84 16.55 8.33
CA LYS A 70 -17.67 17.56 8.97
C LYS A 70 -18.72 18.11 7.99
N PRO A 71 -19.76 18.83 8.47
CA PRO A 71 -20.73 19.50 7.61
C PRO A 71 -20.10 20.35 6.50
N GLU A 72 -19.05 21.12 6.83
CA GLU A 72 -18.33 22.04 5.94
C GLU A 72 -17.38 21.37 4.93
N ASP A 73 -17.05 20.10 5.11
CA ASP A 73 -16.16 19.39 4.19
C ASP A 73 -16.86 19.13 2.85
N LYS A 74 -16.20 19.53 1.75
CA LYS A 74 -16.73 19.37 0.39
C LYS A 74 -16.48 17.97 -0.20
N PHE A 75 -15.48 17.26 0.32
CA PHE A 75 -15.03 15.97 -0.18
C PHE A 75 -14.81 15.01 0.99
N TYR A 76 -14.96 13.72 0.74
CA TYR A 76 -14.58 12.68 1.69
C TYR A 76 -14.08 11.46 0.93
N TYR A 77 -13.39 10.56 1.64
CA TYR A 77 -13.04 9.25 1.09
C TYR A 77 -13.63 8.10 1.90
N GLU A 78 -13.87 6.99 1.22
CA GLU A 78 -14.15 5.68 1.81
C GLU A 78 -13.00 4.74 1.48
N SER A 79 -12.69 3.80 2.38
CA SER A 79 -11.66 2.80 2.14
C SER A 79 -12.15 1.44 2.62
N PHE A 80 -12.04 0.45 1.75
CA PHE A 80 -12.49 -0.91 1.96
C PHE A 80 -11.31 -1.87 1.90
N GLN A 81 -11.35 -2.90 2.72
CA GLN A 81 -10.36 -3.97 2.71
C GLN A 81 -11.04 -5.29 2.41
N ASN A 82 -10.59 -5.96 1.34
CA ASN A 82 -11.10 -7.27 0.95
C ASN A 82 -9.97 -8.31 0.96
N TYR A 83 -10.11 -9.35 1.78
CA TYR A 83 -9.08 -10.39 1.93
C TYR A 83 -9.22 -11.48 0.87
N PHE A 84 -8.16 -11.69 0.08
CA PHE A 84 -8.05 -12.78 -0.89
C PHE A 84 -7.46 -14.03 -0.23
N ARG A 85 -6.52 -13.80 0.70
CA ARG A 85 -5.90 -14.85 1.52
C ARG A 85 -5.73 -14.32 2.94
N LYS A 86 -6.12 -15.11 3.93
CA LYS A 86 -5.88 -14.83 5.36
C LYS A 86 -4.79 -15.77 5.88
N GLY A 87 -3.99 -15.31 6.85
CA GLY A 87 -2.94 -16.10 7.47
C GLY A 87 -1.58 -15.40 7.45
N ASN A 88 -0.50 -16.19 7.38
CA ASN A 88 0.88 -15.68 7.32
C ASN A 88 1.60 -16.22 6.06
N PRO A 89 1.71 -15.45 4.97
CA PRO A 89 1.18 -14.11 4.77
C PRO A 89 -0.34 -14.08 4.53
N ASP A 90 -0.93 -12.91 4.79
CA ASP A 90 -2.22 -12.53 4.22
C ASP A 90 -2.02 -11.70 2.95
N ILE A 91 -3.04 -11.71 2.09
CA ILE A 91 -3.11 -10.88 0.88
C ILE A 91 -4.50 -10.26 0.85
N TYR A 92 -4.55 -8.95 0.74
CA TYR A 92 -5.80 -8.21 0.67
C TYR A 92 -5.73 -7.07 -0.34
N GLN A 93 -6.89 -6.70 -0.87
CA GLN A 93 -7.10 -5.49 -1.65
C GLN A 93 -7.51 -4.36 -0.71
N LEU A 94 -6.93 -3.19 -0.93
CA LEU A 94 -7.32 -1.90 -0.39
C LEU A 94 -7.97 -1.11 -1.53
N HIS A 95 -9.28 -0.85 -1.41
CA HIS A 95 -10.04 -0.07 -2.37
C HIS A 95 -10.44 1.27 -1.76
N THR A 96 -9.86 2.35 -2.24
CA THR A 96 -10.14 3.70 -1.78
C THR A 96 -10.95 4.46 -2.81
N LYS A 97 -12.00 5.16 -2.39
CA LYS A 97 -12.88 5.95 -3.24
C LYS A 97 -13.03 7.36 -2.70
N VAL A 98 -12.95 8.37 -3.57
CA VAL A 98 -13.08 9.78 -3.19
C VAL A 98 -14.35 10.35 -3.80
N TYR A 99 -15.15 11.01 -2.97
CA TYR A 99 -16.46 11.53 -3.32
C TYR A 99 -16.55 13.03 -3.10
N ARG A 100 -17.30 13.70 -3.98
CA ARG A 100 -17.85 15.03 -3.72
C ARG A 100 -19.13 14.89 -2.89
N LYS A 101 -19.24 15.68 -1.82
CA LYS A 101 -20.34 15.55 -0.86
C LYS A 101 -21.67 16.11 -1.38
N THR A 102 -21.63 17.20 -2.14
CA THR A 102 -22.83 17.94 -2.58
C THR A 102 -23.78 17.11 -3.44
N ASP A 103 -23.23 16.21 -4.26
CA ASP A 103 -23.97 15.36 -5.20
C ASP A 103 -23.66 13.86 -5.03
N SER A 104 -22.85 13.51 -4.03
CA SER A 104 -22.38 12.14 -3.80
C SER A 104 -21.66 11.52 -5.01
N LYS A 105 -21.09 12.34 -5.90
CA LYS A 105 -20.42 11.85 -7.11
C LYS A 105 -19.05 11.26 -6.78
N LEU A 106 -18.76 10.09 -7.35
CA LEU A 106 -17.44 9.46 -7.30
C LEU A 106 -16.49 10.23 -8.23
N LEU A 107 -15.45 10.83 -7.66
CA LEU A 107 -14.45 11.60 -8.40
C LEU A 107 -13.31 10.72 -8.91
N GLY A 108 -12.94 9.71 -8.11
CA GLY A 108 -11.93 8.74 -8.48
C GLY A 108 -11.82 7.62 -7.45
N GLU A 109 -11.15 6.55 -7.85
CA GLU A 109 -10.87 5.40 -7.02
C GLU A 109 -9.44 4.90 -7.21
N SER A 110 -8.95 4.18 -6.20
CA SER A 110 -7.67 3.50 -6.25
C SER A 110 -7.80 2.09 -5.71
N ILE A 111 -7.20 1.13 -6.41
CA ILE A 111 -7.11 -0.26 -6.01
C ILE A 111 -5.64 -0.60 -5.80
N SER A 112 -5.31 -1.06 -4.59
CA SER A 112 -3.98 -1.56 -4.25
C SER A 112 -4.06 -2.91 -3.59
N TYR A 113 -3.17 -3.83 -3.94
CA TYR A 113 -3.02 -5.13 -3.30
C TYR A 113 -1.85 -5.09 -2.37
N VAL A 114 -2.00 -5.72 -1.21
CA VAL A 114 -1.00 -5.73 -0.15
C VAL A 114 -0.86 -7.16 0.38
N ARG A 115 0.38 -7.62 0.45
CA ARG A 115 0.83 -8.73 1.29
C ARG A 115 1.26 -8.16 2.64
N ARG A 116 0.88 -8.81 3.73
CA ARG A 116 1.51 -8.62 5.04
C ARG A 116 1.90 -9.98 5.65
N GLY A 117 3.10 -10.03 6.23
CA GLY A 117 3.67 -11.24 6.84
C GLY A 117 4.34 -12.19 5.84
N GLY A 118 4.44 -13.46 6.20
CA GLY A 118 5.26 -14.46 5.51
C GLY A 118 6.70 -14.48 6.01
N ASP A 119 7.03 -13.62 6.98
CA ASP A 119 8.28 -13.63 7.70
C ASP A 119 8.38 -14.87 8.60
N MET A 120 9.61 -15.23 8.97
CA MET A 120 9.85 -16.22 10.01
C MET A 120 9.18 -15.78 11.33
N PRO A 121 8.72 -16.70 12.20
CA PRO A 121 8.14 -16.31 13.50
C PRO A 121 9.17 -15.59 14.39
N GLY A 122 8.76 -14.49 15.03
CA GLY A 122 9.59 -13.76 15.98
C GLY A 122 8.98 -12.43 16.45
N PRO A 123 9.69 -11.67 17.30
CA PRO A 123 9.19 -10.44 17.92
C PRO A 123 9.22 -9.20 17.00
N TRP A 124 9.49 -9.36 15.70
CA TRP A 124 9.53 -8.25 14.75
C TRP A 124 8.16 -7.96 14.13
N HIS A 125 7.97 -6.73 13.67
CA HIS A 125 6.79 -6.38 12.87
C HIS A 125 6.78 -7.18 11.56
N PRO A 126 5.60 -7.65 11.12
CA PRO A 126 5.50 -8.34 9.85
C PRO A 126 5.86 -7.38 8.71
N SER A 127 6.65 -7.86 7.76
CA SER A 127 6.94 -7.11 6.54
C SER A 127 5.68 -6.97 5.69
N SER A 128 5.68 -6.00 4.78
CA SER A 128 4.63 -5.84 3.78
C SER A 128 5.21 -5.63 2.39
N PHE A 129 4.40 -5.93 1.39
CA PHE A 129 4.66 -5.63 -0.01
C PHE A 129 3.34 -5.21 -0.63
N SER A 130 3.32 -4.10 -1.37
CA SER A 130 2.11 -3.60 -2.01
C SER A 130 2.32 -3.43 -3.51
N CYS A 131 1.26 -3.08 -4.23
CA CYS A 131 1.42 -2.55 -5.58
C CYS A 131 2.49 -1.45 -5.60
N PRO A 132 3.25 -1.32 -6.71
CA PRO A 132 4.14 -0.19 -6.93
C PRO A 132 3.43 1.15 -6.64
N GLU A 133 4.20 2.15 -6.20
CA GLU A 133 3.82 3.31 -5.36
C GLU A 133 2.62 4.19 -5.78
N GLU A 134 1.93 3.90 -6.87
CA GLU A 134 0.99 4.83 -7.49
C GLU A 134 -0.43 4.73 -6.91
N ALA A 135 -0.80 3.68 -6.18
CA ALA A 135 -2.19 3.44 -5.77
C ALA A 135 -2.60 4.02 -4.38
N GLY A 136 -1.81 4.91 -3.79
CA GLY A 136 -2.15 5.53 -2.48
C GLY A 136 -3.19 6.66 -2.57
N LEU A 137 -3.93 6.92 -1.49
CA LEU A 137 -4.88 8.04 -1.40
C LEU A 137 -4.25 9.39 -1.77
N ASN A 138 -2.98 9.61 -1.38
CA ASN A 138 -2.26 10.83 -1.73
C ASN A 138 -2.07 11.00 -3.24
N ASN A 139 -1.77 9.92 -3.96
CA ASN A 139 -1.62 9.95 -5.41
C ASN A 139 -2.98 10.06 -6.11
N LEU A 140 -4.00 9.40 -5.58
CA LEU A 140 -5.38 9.57 -6.03
C LEU A 140 -5.83 11.04 -5.92
N ASN A 141 -5.60 11.67 -4.77
CA ASN A 141 -5.94 13.08 -4.56
C ASN A 141 -5.16 14.01 -5.48
N LYS A 142 -3.87 13.75 -5.73
CA LYS A 142 -3.07 14.54 -6.67
C LYS A 142 -3.59 14.49 -8.12
N GLN A 143 -4.23 13.40 -8.52
CA GLN A 143 -4.82 13.27 -9.85
C GLN A 143 -6.24 13.82 -9.93
N ILE A 144 -7.01 13.76 -8.84
CA ILE A 144 -8.38 14.33 -8.78
C ILE A 144 -8.33 15.86 -8.67
N PHE A 145 -7.49 16.41 -7.80
CA PHE A 145 -7.51 17.84 -7.45
C PHE A 145 -6.38 18.59 -8.13
N ILE A 146 -6.73 19.50 -9.03
CA ILE A 146 -5.79 20.34 -9.78
C ILE A 146 -5.88 21.79 -9.30
N LYS A 147 -4.77 22.52 -9.41
CA LYS A 147 -4.72 23.94 -9.07
C LYS A 147 -5.41 24.76 -10.17
N GLU A 148 -6.11 25.81 -9.77
CA GLU A 148 -6.53 26.90 -10.67
C GLU A 148 -5.33 27.58 -11.35
#